data_AF-A0A3P7JHM0-F1
#
_entry.id   AF-A0A3P7JHM0-F1
#
_cell.length_a   1.000
_cell.length_b   1.000
_cell.length_c   1.000
_cell.angle_alpha   90.00
_cell.angle_beta   90.00
_cell.angle_gamma   90.00
#
_symmetry.space_group_name_H-M   'P 1'
#
loop_
_entity.id
_entity.type
_entity.pdbx_description
1 polymer ?
#
loop_
_entity_poly.entity_id
_entity_poly.type
_entity_poly.pdbx_seq_one_letter_code
_entity_poly.pdbx_strand_id
1 'polypeptide(L)'
;MLIITLSVSLQLRGYYLVSAMLMGLAWQQLGWLVHEFAHNQLFKDHWHNDLASYFVGNFLQGFSSGGWKEQHNIHHAATNVVGRDGDLDLMPFWATVVQDLKNADNWYLSILPYQHIYWTIMLPLLRLSWLLQSIVFVQAMPNHYYKYYRERAIYEQIALALHWLLVLMQLYLLPTMQDRLMFFAVSQLMGGILLAHVVTYNHYSVEKFPCE
;
A
#
# COMPACT_ATOMS: atom_id res chain seq x y z
N MET A 1 -5.37 1.07 17.36
CA MET A 1 -6.70 0.47 17.62
C MET A 1 -7.80 1.50 17.87
N LEU A 2 -7.57 2.56 18.66
CA LEU A 2 -8.59 3.59 18.97
C LEU A 2 -9.31 4.17 17.73
N ILE A 3 -8.57 4.51 16.66
CA ILE A 3 -9.14 5.10 15.44
C ILE A 3 -10.13 4.13 14.76
N ILE A 4 -9.81 2.84 14.70
CA ILE A 4 -10.69 1.80 14.14
C ILE A 4 -11.97 1.70 14.98
N THR A 5 -11.85 1.61 16.30
CA THR A 5 -13.00 1.55 17.21
C THR A 5 -13.91 2.77 17.06
N LEU A 6 -13.32 3.97 16.94
CA LEU A 6 -14.06 5.21 16.71
C LEU A 6 -14.76 5.19 15.35
N SER A 7 -14.06 4.78 14.28
CA SER A 7 -14.62 4.64 12.94
C SER A 7 -15.84 3.70 12.96
N VAL A 8 -15.72 2.51 13.55
CA VAL A 8 -16.84 1.55 13.68
C VAL A 8 -17.98 2.13 14.50
N SER A 9 -17.70 2.79 15.64
CA SER A 9 -18.75 3.43 16.44
C SER A 9 -19.50 4.52 15.68
N LEU A 10 -18.83 5.28 14.82
CA LEU A 10 -19.46 6.31 13.99
C LEU A 10 -20.31 5.68 12.88
N GLN A 11 -19.84 4.59 12.26
CA GLN A 11 -20.62 3.83 11.29
C GLN A 11 -21.92 3.32 11.92
N LEU A 12 -21.87 2.72 13.11
CA LEU A 12 -23.06 2.22 13.82
C LEU A 12 -24.08 3.32 14.17
N ARG A 13 -23.65 4.58 14.22
CA ARG A 13 -24.50 5.76 14.48
C ARG A 13 -24.95 6.48 13.20
N GLY A 14 -24.62 5.96 12.02
CA GLY A 14 -25.01 6.54 10.73
C GLY A 14 -24.04 7.60 10.17
N TYR A 15 -22.92 7.89 10.83
CA TYR A 15 -21.92 8.85 10.36
C TYR A 15 -20.93 8.20 9.37
N TYR A 16 -21.45 7.68 8.25
CA TYR A 16 -20.69 6.83 7.32
C TYR A 16 -19.50 7.54 6.66
N LEU A 17 -19.65 8.80 6.24
CA LEU A 17 -18.58 9.55 5.57
C LEU A 17 -17.37 9.77 6.50
N VAL A 18 -17.62 10.29 7.70
CA VAL A 18 -16.56 10.52 8.70
C VAL A 18 -15.93 9.20 9.14
N SER A 19 -16.75 8.17 9.30
CA SER A 19 -16.27 6.82 9.60
C SER A 19 -15.31 6.30 8.53
N ALA A 20 -15.65 6.45 7.24
CA ALA A 20 -14.81 6.05 6.11
C ALA A 20 -13.47 6.79 6.08
N MET A 21 -13.49 8.11 6.31
CA MET A 21 -12.26 8.91 6.40
C MET A 21 -11.36 8.45 7.55
N LEU A 22 -11.93 8.19 8.73
CA LEU A 22 -11.18 7.66 9.87
C LEU A 22 -10.65 6.25 9.63
N MET A 23 -11.37 5.41 8.87
CA MET A 23 -10.87 4.09 8.49
C MET A 23 -9.65 4.20 7.57
N GLY A 24 -9.69 5.10 6.57
CA GLY A 24 -8.52 5.40 5.72
C GLY A 24 -7.32 5.90 6.52
N LEU A 25 -7.55 6.80 7.48
CA LEU A 25 -6.51 7.25 8.42
C LEU A 25 -5.97 6.09 9.27
N ALA A 26 -6.85 5.23 9.80
CA ALA A 26 -6.44 4.08 10.60
C ALA A 26 -5.53 3.14 9.81
N TRP A 27 -5.90 2.78 8.57
CA TRP A 27 -5.07 1.94 7.72
C TRP A 27 -3.73 2.56 7.36
N GLN A 28 -3.66 3.88 7.18
CA GLN A 28 -2.39 4.55 6.97
C GLN A 28 -1.52 4.47 8.24
N GLN A 29 -2.07 4.71 9.43
CA GLN A 29 -1.33 4.63 10.70
C GLN A 29 -0.84 3.21 10.99
N LEU A 30 -1.62 2.18 10.64
CA LEU A 30 -1.16 0.79 10.72
C LEU A 30 0.06 0.54 9.82
N GLY A 31 0.20 1.24 8.69
CA GLY A 31 1.37 1.13 7.82
C GLY A 31 2.67 1.52 8.51
N TRP A 32 2.67 2.57 9.33
CA TRP A 32 3.82 2.91 10.17
C TRP A 32 4.15 1.81 11.16
N LEU A 33 3.13 1.20 11.77
CA LEU A 33 3.36 0.12 12.72
C LEU A 33 3.92 -1.14 12.03
N VAL A 34 3.45 -1.46 10.82
CA VAL A 34 4.01 -2.54 9.98
C VAL A 34 5.45 -2.26 9.61
N HIS A 35 5.79 -1.02 9.28
CA HIS A 35 7.16 -0.60 9.01
C HIS A 35 8.09 -0.96 10.18
N GLU A 36 7.71 -0.60 11.41
CA GLU A 36 8.53 -0.92 12.60
C GLU A 36 8.68 -2.43 12.83
N PHE A 37 7.61 -3.21 12.62
CA PHE A 37 7.68 -4.66 12.73
C PHE A 37 8.55 -5.29 11.65
N ALA A 38 8.39 -4.87 10.40
CA ALA A 38 9.14 -5.44 9.28
C ALA A 38 10.65 -5.16 9.40
N HIS A 39 11.03 -4.05 10.05
CA HIS A 39 12.41 -3.71 10.41
C HIS A 39 12.90 -4.32 11.73
N ASN A 40 12.10 -5.17 12.37
CA ASN A 40 12.41 -5.84 13.64
C ASN A 40 12.70 -4.86 14.80
N GLN A 41 12.04 -3.70 14.83
CA GLN A 41 12.35 -2.65 15.80
C GLN A 41 11.63 -2.84 17.14
N LEU A 42 10.51 -3.57 17.19
CA LEU A 42 9.73 -3.70 18.43
C LEU A 42 10.16 -4.88 19.29
N PHE A 43 10.22 -6.09 18.73
CA PHE A 43 10.60 -7.29 19.47
C PHE A 43 12.05 -7.68 19.19
N LYS A 44 12.72 -8.32 20.16
CA LYS A 44 14.07 -8.87 19.96
C LYS A 44 14.08 -10.08 19.03
N ASP A 45 13.00 -10.85 19.02
CA ASP A 45 12.86 -12.05 18.22
C ASP A 45 12.14 -11.72 16.91
N HIS A 46 12.78 -12.08 15.80
CA HIS A 46 12.29 -11.83 14.45
C HIS A 46 10.94 -12.51 14.19
N TRP A 47 10.70 -13.69 14.77
CA TRP A 47 9.43 -14.40 14.59
C TRP A 47 8.24 -13.61 15.15
N HIS A 48 8.41 -12.96 16.31
CA HIS A 48 7.36 -12.15 16.93
C HIS A 48 7.08 -10.89 16.11
N ASN A 49 8.12 -10.29 15.54
CA ASN A 49 7.97 -9.17 14.61
C ASN A 49 7.25 -9.59 13.32
N ASP A 50 7.62 -10.71 12.70
CA ASP A 50 6.95 -11.23 11.50
C ASP A 50 5.47 -11.51 11.79
N LEU A 51 5.15 -12.19 12.91
CA LEU A 51 3.75 -12.49 13.28
C LEU A 51 2.94 -11.21 13.53
N ALA A 52 3.51 -10.24 14.24
CA ALA A 52 2.87 -8.95 14.47
C ALA A 52 2.67 -8.18 13.15
N SER A 53 3.64 -8.26 12.24
CA SER A 53 3.55 -7.69 10.90
C SER A 53 2.39 -8.32 10.13
N TYR A 54 2.24 -9.65 10.10
CA TYR A 54 1.11 -10.31 9.43
C TYR A 54 -0.24 -9.93 10.04
N PHE A 55 -0.32 -9.83 11.37
CA PHE A 55 -1.56 -9.42 12.01
C PHE A 55 -1.93 -7.96 11.67
N VAL A 56 -0.98 -7.04 11.78
CA VAL A 56 -1.25 -5.61 11.58
C VAL A 56 -1.34 -5.24 10.10
N GLY A 57 -0.42 -5.73 9.29
CA GLY A 57 -0.31 -5.44 7.85
C GLY A 57 -1.31 -6.21 7.02
N ASN A 58 -1.32 -7.54 7.14
CA ASN A 58 -2.21 -8.34 6.31
C ASN A 58 -3.64 -8.31 6.84
N PHE A 59 -3.86 -8.62 8.12
CA PHE A 59 -5.22 -8.76 8.64
C PHE A 59 -5.91 -7.42 8.94
N LEU A 60 -5.25 -6.47 9.62
CA LEU A 60 -5.90 -5.20 9.97
C LEU A 60 -5.82 -4.16 8.85
N GLN A 61 -4.69 -4.06 8.15
CA GLN A 61 -4.46 -3.04 7.11
C GLN A 61 -4.80 -3.52 5.69
N GLY A 62 -4.66 -4.81 5.38
CA GLY A 62 -4.96 -5.38 4.06
C GLY A 62 -3.81 -5.39 3.06
N PHE A 63 -2.56 -5.15 3.49
CA PHE A 63 -1.37 -5.23 2.64
C PHE A 63 -0.56 -6.51 2.90
N SER A 64 0.13 -6.99 1.88
CA SER A 64 1.12 -8.07 2.02
C SER A 64 2.34 -7.52 2.74
N SER A 65 2.55 -7.92 4.00
CA SER A 65 3.75 -7.50 4.73
C SER A 65 5.01 -8.07 4.10
N GLY A 66 4.96 -9.30 3.57
CA GLY A 66 6.11 -9.90 2.88
C GLY A 66 6.46 -9.19 1.59
N GLY A 67 5.46 -8.84 0.78
CA GLY A 67 5.65 -8.12 -0.48
C GLY A 67 6.18 -6.72 -0.25
N TRP A 68 5.60 -6.00 0.71
CA TRP A 68 6.11 -4.69 1.11
C TRP A 68 7.55 -4.78 1.65
N LYS A 69 7.85 -5.77 2.52
CA LYS A 69 9.21 -5.97 3.07
C LYS A 69 10.22 -6.30 1.98
N GLU A 70 9.86 -7.08 0.96
CA GLU A 70 10.76 -7.38 -0.16
C GLU A 70 11.12 -6.12 -0.94
N GLN A 71 10.11 -5.36 -1.39
CA GLN A 71 10.30 -4.13 -2.14
C GLN A 71 11.04 -3.07 -1.32
N HIS A 72 10.62 -2.85 -0.07
CA HIS A 72 11.20 -1.85 0.82
C HIS A 72 12.65 -2.16 1.17
N ASN A 73 13.02 -3.43 1.34
CA ASN A 73 14.43 -3.79 1.60
C ASN A 73 15.33 -3.50 0.39
N ILE A 74 14.84 -3.71 -0.84
CA ILE A 74 15.57 -3.33 -2.06
C ILE A 74 15.73 -1.81 -2.10
N HIS A 75 14.65 -1.07 -1.81
CA HIS A 75 14.68 0.39 -1.71
C HIS A 75 15.73 0.88 -0.70
N HIS A 76 15.79 0.32 0.52
CA HIS A 76 16.82 0.71 1.50
C HIS A 76 18.24 0.32 1.09
N ALA A 77 18.41 -0.76 0.32
CA ALA A 77 19.73 -1.20 -0.14
C ALA A 77 20.28 -0.32 -1.27
N ALA A 78 19.41 0.26 -2.11
CA ALA A 78 19.78 1.01 -3.31
C ALA A 78 18.88 2.24 -3.53
N THR A 79 18.64 3.03 -2.49
CA THR A 79 17.66 4.13 -2.49
C THR A 79 17.88 5.10 -3.64
N ASN A 80 16.84 5.30 -4.45
CA ASN A 80 16.83 6.16 -5.62
C ASN A 80 17.94 5.86 -6.66
N VAL A 81 18.47 4.63 -6.68
CA VAL A 81 19.42 4.20 -7.70
C VAL A 81 18.65 3.65 -8.91
N VAL A 82 18.76 4.34 -10.04
CA VAL A 82 18.05 4.01 -11.28
C VAL A 82 18.38 2.60 -11.73
N GLY A 83 17.34 1.78 -11.96
CA GLY A 83 17.47 0.38 -12.39
C GLY A 83 17.80 -0.62 -11.27
N ARG A 84 17.93 -0.16 -10.02
CA ARG A 84 18.02 -1.03 -8.83
C ARG A 84 16.85 -0.82 -7.87
N ASP A 85 16.41 0.43 -7.71
CA ASP A 85 15.26 0.79 -6.91
C ASP A 85 13.97 0.71 -7.74
N GLY A 86 13.20 -0.36 -7.53
CA GLY A 86 11.92 -0.58 -8.23
C GLY A 86 10.87 0.48 -7.94
N ASP A 87 11.03 1.29 -6.88
CA ASP A 87 10.11 2.41 -6.60
C ASP A 87 10.19 3.50 -7.67
N LEU A 88 11.27 3.55 -8.46
CA LEU A 88 11.39 4.49 -9.59
C LEU A 88 10.68 3.99 -10.87
N ASP A 89 10.31 2.70 -10.92
CA ASP A 89 9.75 2.04 -12.11
C ASP A 89 8.24 2.33 -12.26
N LEU A 90 7.93 3.60 -12.50
CA LEU A 90 6.55 4.10 -12.62
C LEU A 90 6.05 4.22 -14.07
N MET A 91 6.87 3.84 -15.03
CA MET A 91 6.47 3.77 -16.43
C MET A 91 5.40 2.67 -16.62
N PRO A 92 4.41 2.89 -17.50
CA PRO A 92 4.29 3.99 -18.43
C PRO A 92 3.44 5.14 -17.87
N PHE A 93 3.31 5.34 -16.57
CA PHE A 93 2.46 6.41 -16.01
C PHE A 93 3.24 7.68 -15.64
N TRP A 94 4.49 7.54 -15.20
CA TRP A 94 5.30 8.67 -14.79
C TRP A 94 6.76 8.46 -15.17
N ALA A 95 7.40 9.55 -15.60
CA ALA A 95 8.83 9.59 -15.82
C ALA A 95 9.47 10.24 -14.59
N THR A 96 10.22 9.46 -13.81
CA THR A 96 10.93 9.92 -12.61
C THR A 96 12.35 10.39 -12.93
N VAL A 97 12.91 9.92 -14.05
CA VAL A 97 14.21 10.34 -14.59
C VAL A 97 14.14 10.56 -16.11
N VAL A 98 15.11 11.31 -16.65
CA VAL A 98 15.14 11.64 -18.10
C VAL A 98 15.27 10.39 -18.97
N GLN A 99 15.92 9.34 -18.45
CA GLN A 99 16.10 8.06 -19.13
C GLN A 99 14.77 7.36 -19.42
N ASP A 100 13.73 7.57 -18.60
CA ASP A 100 12.40 6.97 -18.77
C ASP A 100 11.74 7.39 -20.09
N LEU A 101 12.08 8.58 -20.60
CA LEU A 101 11.58 9.09 -21.87
C LEU A 101 11.98 8.20 -23.05
N LYS A 102 13.08 7.44 -22.93
CA LYS A 102 13.52 6.49 -23.96
C LYS A 102 12.65 5.23 -24.01
N ASN A 103 11.95 4.94 -22.91
CA ASN A 103 11.09 3.76 -22.76
C ASN A 103 9.61 4.11 -23.03
N ALA A 104 9.29 5.37 -23.34
CA ALA A 104 7.95 5.85 -23.59
C ALA A 104 7.59 5.78 -25.09
N ASP A 105 6.39 5.28 -25.40
CA ASP A 105 5.84 5.36 -26.76
C ASP A 105 5.61 6.83 -27.19
N ASN A 106 5.69 7.09 -28.51
CA ASN A 106 5.54 8.43 -29.08
C ASN A 106 4.24 9.16 -28.69
N TRP A 107 3.13 8.44 -28.59
CA TRP A 107 1.85 9.06 -28.18
C TRP A 107 1.87 9.44 -26.70
N TYR A 108 2.55 8.65 -25.87
CA TYR A 108 2.63 8.87 -24.43
C TYR A 108 3.57 10.04 -24.08
N LEU A 109 4.63 10.25 -24.87
CA LEU A 109 5.46 11.46 -24.81
C LEU A 109 4.66 12.76 -24.97
N SER A 110 3.47 12.72 -25.57
CA SER A 110 2.58 13.89 -25.68
C SER A 110 1.81 14.19 -24.38
N ILE A 111 1.69 13.20 -23.47
CA ILE A 111 0.96 13.30 -22.20
C ILE A 111 1.93 13.59 -21.03
N LEU A 112 3.12 13.01 -21.05
CA LEU A 112 4.15 13.16 -20.01
C LEU A 112 4.46 14.60 -19.58
N PRO A 113 4.46 15.63 -20.46
CA PRO A 113 4.63 17.02 -20.03
C PRO A 113 3.61 17.47 -18.98
N TYR A 114 2.42 16.85 -18.95
CA TYR A 114 1.34 17.15 -18.01
C TYR A 114 1.38 16.28 -16.75
N GLN A 115 2.44 15.49 -16.53
CA GLN A 115 2.55 14.58 -15.38
C GLN A 115 2.42 15.26 -14.03
N HIS A 116 2.89 16.49 -13.89
CA HIS A 116 2.72 17.30 -12.69
C HIS A 116 1.25 17.54 -12.31
N ILE A 117 0.34 17.55 -13.29
CA ILE A 117 -1.10 17.72 -13.07
C ILE A 117 -1.71 16.39 -12.63
N TYR A 118 -1.55 15.34 -13.44
CA TYR A 118 -2.24 14.08 -13.17
C TYR A 118 -1.60 13.28 -12.05
N TRP A 119 -0.30 13.45 -11.74
CA TRP A 119 0.34 12.89 -10.55
C TRP A 119 -0.46 13.19 -9.28
N THR A 120 -0.77 14.47 -9.07
CA THR A 120 -1.50 14.94 -7.89
C THR A 120 -2.91 14.33 -7.80
N ILE A 121 -3.60 14.22 -8.93
CA ILE A 121 -4.96 13.65 -9.01
C ILE A 121 -4.93 12.13 -8.75
N MET A 122 -3.84 11.45 -9.09
CA MET A 122 -3.69 10.01 -8.92
C MET A 122 -3.19 9.60 -7.53
N LEU A 123 -2.65 10.51 -6.71
CA LEU A 123 -2.19 10.20 -5.33
C LEU A 123 -3.20 9.39 -4.50
N PRO A 124 -4.50 9.71 -4.49
CA PRO A 124 -5.50 8.93 -3.75
C PRO A 124 -5.60 7.46 -4.19
N LEU A 125 -5.12 7.10 -5.39
CA LEU A 125 -5.19 5.73 -5.92
C LEU A 125 -4.02 4.85 -5.47
N LEU A 126 -2.99 5.40 -4.82
CA LEU A 126 -1.78 4.63 -4.46
C LEU A 126 -2.12 3.41 -3.60
N ARG A 127 -3.03 3.55 -2.64
CA ARG A 127 -3.46 2.42 -1.80
C ARG A 127 -4.08 1.31 -2.64
N LEU A 128 -4.92 1.63 -3.61
CA LEU A 128 -5.53 0.62 -4.49
C LEU A 128 -4.46 -0.12 -5.30
N SER A 129 -3.45 0.61 -5.81
CA SER A 129 -2.31 0.00 -6.49
C SER A 129 -1.57 -1.00 -5.58
N TRP A 130 -1.25 -0.61 -4.35
CA TRP A 130 -0.55 -1.48 -3.40
C TRP A 130 -1.40 -2.68 -2.92
N LEU A 131 -2.72 -2.52 -2.81
CA LEU A 131 -3.63 -3.64 -2.53
C LEU A 131 -3.58 -4.67 -3.66
N LEU A 132 -3.59 -4.22 -4.92
CA LEU A 132 -3.48 -5.11 -6.08
C LEU A 132 -2.13 -5.82 -6.12
N GLN A 133 -1.03 -5.09 -5.91
CA GLN A 133 0.32 -5.67 -5.82
C GLN A 133 0.41 -6.69 -4.68
N SER A 134 -0.22 -6.42 -3.53
CA SER A 134 -0.28 -7.37 -2.41
C SER A 134 -0.97 -8.68 -2.80
N ILE A 135 -2.07 -8.62 -3.55
CA ILE A 135 -2.77 -9.81 -4.05
C ILE A 135 -1.88 -10.59 -5.00
N VAL A 136 -1.27 -9.92 -5.98
CA VAL A 136 -0.37 -10.54 -6.96
C VAL A 136 0.80 -11.23 -6.28
N PHE A 137 1.45 -10.53 -5.32
CA PHE A 137 2.57 -11.08 -4.56
C PHE A 137 2.16 -12.34 -3.80
N VAL A 138 1.07 -12.27 -3.03
CA VAL A 138 0.64 -13.37 -2.16
C VAL A 138 0.12 -14.59 -2.94
N GLN A 139 -0.41 -14.38 -4.15
CA GLN A 139 -0.71 -15.46 -5.09
C GLN A 139 0.56 -16.15 -5.62
N ALA A 140 1.64 -15.38 -5.84
CA ALA A 140 2.91 -15.90 -6.31
C ALA A 140 3.77 -16.54 -5.20
N MET A 141 3.52 -16.20 -3.92
CA MET A 141 4.31 -16.65 -2.76
C MET A 141 4.60 -18.17 -2.72
N PRO A 142 3.65 -19.09 -2.99
CA PRO A 142 3.92 -20.52 -2.94
C PRO A 142 5.03 -20.98 -3.91
N ASN A 143 5.21 -20.28 -5.02
CA ASN A 143 6.22 -20.54 -6.05
C ASN A 143 7.35 -19.49 -6.04
N HIS A 144 7.42 -18.66 -5.00
CA HIS A 144 8.41 -17.58 -4.92
C HIS A 144 9.83 -18.11 -4.96
N TYR A 145 10.79 -17.33 -5.45
CA TYR A 145 12.21 -17.73 -5.50
C TYR A 145 12.81 -17.99 -4.10
N TYR A 146 12.54 -17.11 -3.13
CA TYR A 146 13.02 -17.26 -1.77
C TYR A 146 12.17 -18.24 -0.95
N LYS A 147 12.84 -19.21 -0.31
CA LYS A 147 12.22 -20.19 0.60
C LYS A 147 11.44 -19.51 1.73
N TYR A 148 11.96 -18.38 2.23
CA TYR A 148 11.34 -17.58 3.28
C TYR A 148 9.86 -17.30 3.00
N TYR A 149 9.54 -16.74 1.82
CA TYR A 149 8.16 -16.41 1.45
C TYR A 149 7.31 -17.64 1.18
N ARG A 150 7.86 -18.70 0.57
CA ARG A 150 7.13 -19.95 0.35
C ARG A 150 6.59 -20.55 1.65
N GLU A 151 7.41 -20.59 2.70
CA GLU A 151 7.01 -21.13 4.01
C GLU A 151 5.97 -20.28 4.73
N ARG A 152 5.89 -18.98 4.40
CA ARG A 152 5.01 -18.01 5.07
C ARG A 152 3.73 -17.71 4.28
N ALA A 153 3.63 -18.22 3.05
CA ALA A 153 2.53 -17.95 2.12
C ALA A 153 1.16 -18.15 2.78
N ILE A 154 0.98 -19.24 3.52
CA ILE A 154 -0.31 -19.58 4.14
C ILE A 154 -0.76 -18.54 5.19
N TYR A 155 0.17 -17.98 5.97
CA TYR A 155 -0.17 -16.98 6.99
C TYR A 155 -0.65 -15.69 6.34
N GLU A 156 0.06 -15.22 5.32
CA GLU A 156 -0.29 -14.00 4.60
C GLU A 156 -1.58 -14.15 3.78
N GLN A 157 -1.77 -15.31 3.13
CA GLN A 157 -2.99 -15.65 2.39
C GLN A 157 -4.21 -15.67 3.30
N ILE A 158 -4.15 -16.37 4.44
CA ILE A 158 -5.26 -16.44 5.39
C ILE A 158 -5.54 -15.06 5.98
N ALA A 159 -4.51 -14.33 6.41
CA ALA A 159 -4.68 -13.01 7.01
C ALA A 159 -5.33 -12.01 6.05
N LEU A 160 -4.89 -11.96 4.78
CA LEU A 160 -5.51 -11.12 3.75
C LEU A 160 -6.92 -11.58 3.39
N ALA A 161 -7.17 -12.89 3.28
CA ALA A 161 -8.51 -13.40 3.00
C ALA A 161 -9.50 -12.99 4.12
N LEU A 162 -9.07 -13.11 5.38
CA LEU A 162 -9.86 -12.67 6.53
C LEU A 162 -10.07 -11.14 6.55
N HIS A 163 -9.05 -10.35 6.19
CA HIS A 163 -9.20 -8.90 6.03
C HIS A 163 -10.32 -8.56 5.04
N TRP A 164 -10.25 -9.11 3.83
CA TRP A 164 -11.20 -8.81 2.78
C TRP A 164 -12.60 -9.35 3.09
N LEU A 165 -12.70 -10.50 3.75
CA LEU A 165 -13.98 -11.00 4.27
C LEU A 165 -14.60 -10.02 5.27
N LEU A 166 -13.82 -9.47 6.19
CA LEU A 166 -14.29 -8.47 7.16
C LEU A 166 -14.70 -7.16 6.48
N VAL A 167 -13.94 -6.69 5.50
CA VAL A 167 -14.30 -5.48 4.71
C VAL A 167 -15.60 -5.72 3.95
N LEU A 168 -15.76 -6.86 3.28
CA LEU A 168 -17.00 -7.20 2.57
C LEU A 168 -18.20 -7.32 3.53
N MET A 169 -18.00 -7.92 4.70
CA MET A 169 -19.02 -8.00 5.76
C MET A 169 -19.39 -6.60 6.28
N GLN A 170 -18.41 -5.74 6.55
CA GLN A 170 -18.63 -4.37 6.98
C GLN A 170 -19.45 -3.57 5.96
N LEU A 171 -19.13 -3.71 4.67
CA LEU A 171 -19.89 -3.08 3.59
C LEU A 171 -21.29 -3.65 3.50
N TYR A 172 -21.47 -4.97 3.61
CA TYR A 172 -22.80 -5.59 3.58
C TYR A 172 -23.74 -5.04 4.67
N LEU A 173 -23.19 -4.71 5.85
CA LEU A 173 -23.95 -4.12 6.97
C LEU A 173 -24.35 -2.66 6.76
N LEU A 174 -23.87 -1.97 5.71
CA LEU A 174 -24.33 -0.63 5.36
C LEU A 174 -25.70 -0.70 4.65
N PRO A 175 -26.61 0.27 4.92
CA PRO A 175 -28.02 0.14 4.58
C PRO A 175 -28.30 0.24 3.08
N THR A 176 -27.57 1.09 2.35
CA THR A 176 -27.80 1.32 0.91
C THR A 176 -26.56 0.99 0.08
N MET A 177 -26.76 0.70 -1.20
CA MET A 177 -25.64 0.51 -2.14
C MET A 177 -24.78 1.79 -2.27
N GLN A 178 -25.42 2.96 -2.19
CA GLN A 178 -24.72 4.24 -2.24
C GLN A 178 -23.77 4.41 -1.05
N ASP A 179 -24.21 4.08 0.16
CA ASP A 179 -23.36 4.14 1.36
C ASP A 179 -22.18 3.17 1.25
N ARG A 180 -22.39 1.98 0.68
CA ARG A 180 -21.33 0.98 0.46
C ARG A 180 -20.25 1.50 -0.47
N LEU A 181 -20.67 2.00 -1.64
CA LEU A 181 -19.74 2.54 -2.64
C LEU A 181 -19.02 3.77 -2.10
N MET A 182 -19.72 4.67 -1.41
CA MET A 182 -19.13 5.86 -0.79
C MET A 182 -18.13 5.49 0.29
N PHE A 183 -18.51 4.60 1.22
CA PHE A 183 -17.62 4.18 2.30
C PHE A 183 -16.35 3.53 1.76
N PHE A 184 -16.49 2.62 0.81
CA PHE A 184 -15.36 1.97 0.17
C PHE A 184 -14.48 3.00 -0.54
N ALA A 185 -15.03 3.82 -1.44
CA ALA A 185 -14.26 4.81 -2.17
C ALA A 185 -13.53 5.79 -1.22
N VAL A 186 -14.24 6.40 -0.27
CA VAL A 186 -13.66 7.40 0.63
C VAL A 186 -12.57 6.79 1.52
N SER A 187 -12.77 5.59 2.07
CA SER A 187 -11.76 4.96 2.92
C SER A 187 -10.50 4.58 2.15
N GLN A 188 -10.63 4.06 0.92
CA GLN A 188 -9.47 3.73 0.08
C GLN A 188 -8.73 4.99 -0.39
N LEU A 189 -9.45 6.00 -0.88
CA LEU A 189 -8.87 7.24 -1.37
C LEU A 189 -8.21 8.07 -0.25
N MET A 190 -8.81 8.08 0.95
CA MET A 190 -8.23 8.74 2.12
C MET A 190 -6.96 8.03 2.59
N GLY A 191 -6.97 6.69 2.62
CA GLY A 191 -5.74 5.93 2.92
C GLY A 191 -4.66 6.15 1.86
N GLY A 192 -5.06 6.19 0.58
CA GLY A 192 -4.16 6.40 -0.55
C GLY A 192 -3.52 7.78 -0.56
N ILE A 193 -4.29 8.85 -0.35
CA ILE A 193 -3.75 10.20 -0.35
C ILE A 193 -2.73 10.36 0.79
N LEU A 194 -3.05 9.90 2.01
CA LEU A 194 -2.14 10.00 3.15
C LEU A 194 -0.85 9.19 2.93
N LEU A 195 -0.96 7.97 2.41
CA LEU A 195 0.19 7.13 2.07
C LEU A 195 1.07 7.81 1.00
N ALA A 196 0.44 8.30 -0.06
CA ALA A 196 1.14 8.86 -1.21
C ALA A 196 1.84 10.18 -0.89
N HIS A 197 1.33 10.96 0.06
CA HIS A 197 2.04 12.14 0.57
C HIS A 197 3.38 11.74 1.20
N VAL A 198 3.40 10.71 2.04
CA VAL A 198 4.64 10.21 2.66
C VAL A 198 5.61 9.75 1.57
N VAL A 199 5.16 8.92 0.64
CA VAL A 199 6.05 8.36 -0.38
C VAL A 199 6.58 9.45 -1.32
N THR A 200 5.71 10.37 -1.75
CA THR A 200 6.07 11.42 -2.73
C THR A 200 7.15 12.34 -2.22
N TYR A 201 7.00 12.87 -1.01
CA TYR A 201 7.91 13.88 -0.50
C TYR A 201 9.19 13.29 0.12
N ASN A 202 9.22 11.99 0.44
CA ASN A 202 10.43 11.34 0.95
C ASN A 202 11.26 10.68 -0.15
N HIS A 203 10.64 10.20 -1.24
CA HIS A 203 11.35 9.46 -2.30
C HIS A 203 11.37 10.22 -3.63
N TYR A 204 10.23 10.71 -4.11
CA TYR A 204 10.17 11.30 -5.46
C TYR A 204 10.65 12.76 -5.53
N SER A 205 10.75 13.50 -4.42
CA SER A 205 11.28 14.86 -4.41
C SER A 205 12.78 14.99 -4.09
N VAL A 206 13.50 13.87 -3.98
CA VAL A 206 14.95 13.85 -3.71
C VAL A 206 15.76 13.42 -4.93
N GLU A 207 17.09 13.49 -4.86
CA GLU A 207 17.99 13.14 -5.96
C GLU A 207 17.91 11.66 -6.35
N LYS A 208 18.13 11.37 -7.65
CA LYS A 208 18.22 10.03 -8.20
C LYS A 208 19.63 9.80 -8.71
N PHE A 209 20.17 8.62 -8.42
CA PHE A 209 21.55 8.26 -8.71
C PHE A 209 21.60 7.26 -9.88
N PRO A 210 22.54 7.41 -10.81
CA PRO A 210 22.76 6.40 -11.83
C PRO A 210 23.26 5.09 -11.21
N CYS A 211 22.96 3.96 -11.83
CA CYS A 211 23.63 2.70 -11.51
C CYS A 211 25.05 2.72 -12.08
N GLU A 212 26.05 2.77 -11.20
CA GLU A 212 27.45 2.45 -11.54
C GLU A 212 27.67 0.95 -11.68
#